data_AF-A0A147EYH2-F1
#
_entry.id   AF-A0A147EYH2-F1
#
_cell.length_a   1.000
_cell.length_b   1.000
_cell.length_c   1.000
_cell.angle_alpha   90.00
_cell.angle_beta   90.00
_cell.angle_gamma   90.00
#
_symmetry.space_group_name_H-M   'P 1'
#
loop_
_entity.id
_entity.type
_entity.pdbx_description
1 polymer ?
#
loop_
_entity_poly.entity_id
_entity_poly.type
_entity_poly.pdbx_seq_one_letter_code
_entity_poly.pdbx_strand_id
1 'polypeptide(L)'
;MATAPASPRRPADVLGIVAVILAAVLVIPTLFVYVVGLVPEMNAIWWMGIILLPLLFADGVLVIVLSVIGLIVAVRRAGRRAWSIVALGLGILMLVPALLILMPS
;
A
#
# COMPACT_ATOMS: atom_id res chain seq x y z
N MET A 1 -5.66 44.54 -17.95
CA MET A 1 -5.87 43.37 -17.07
C MET A 1 -4.65 42.47 -17.18
N ALA A 2 -3.82 42.38 -16.15
CA ALA A 2 -2.69 41.45 -16.15
C ALA A 2 -3.20 40.04 -15.83
N THR A 3 -3.01 39.09 -16.74
CA THR A 3 -3.29 37.67 -16.51
C THR A 3 -2.34 37.15 -15.44
N ALA A 4 -2.86 36.62 -14.33
CA ALA A 4 -2.04 35.97 -13.31
C ALA A 4 -1.19 34.86 -13.95
N PRO A 5 0.11 34.75 -13.61
CA PRO A 5 0.96 33.70 -14.16
C PRO A 5 0.37 32.33 -13.79
N ALA A 6 0.21 31.46 -14.79
CA ALA A 6 -0.31 30.11 -14.57
C ALA A 6 0.55 29.38 -13.54
N SER A 7 -0.06 28.88 -12.47
CA SER A 7 0.65 28.10 -11.45
C SER A 7 1.34 26.89 -12.10
N PRO A 8 2.64 26.64 -11.84
CA PRO A 8 3.34 25.50 -12.43
C PRO A 8 2.63 24.19 -12.07
N ARG A 9 2.11 23.48 -13.07
CA ARG A 9 1.49 22.17 -12.86
C ARG A 9 2.57 21.15 -12.52
N ARG A 10 2.64 20.75 -11.25
CA ARG A 10 3.52 19.65 -10.83
C ARG A 10 3.03 18.33 -11.43
N PRO A 11 3.91 17.48 -11.97
CA PRO A 11 3.52 16.18 -12.50
C PRO A 11 2.86 15.32 -11.42
N ALA A 12 1.86 14.53 -11.82
CA ALA A 12 1.13 13.63 -10.95
C ALA A 12 2.02 12.46 -10.48
N ASP A 13 1.75 11.99 -9.26
CA ASP A 13 2.43 10.86 -8.62
C ASP A 13 1.81 9.52 -9.06
N VAL A 14 1.95 9.20 -10.35
CA VAL A 14 1.24 8.06 -10.96
C VAL A 14 1.67 6.74 -10.33
N LEU A 15 2.97 6.56 -10.07
CA LEU A 15 3.48 5.34 -9.44
C LEU A 15 2.95 5.16 -8.02
N GLY A 16 2.89 6.24 -7.23
CA GLY A 16 2.27 6.21 -5.92
C GLY A 16 0.78 5.85 -5.98
N ILE A 17 0.03 6.42 -6.93
CA ILE A 17 -1.39 6.11 -7.11
C ILE A 17 -1.59 4.63 -7.47
N VAL A 18 -0.81 4.11 -8.41
CA VAL A 18 -0.85 2.69 -8.80
C VAL A 18 -0.51 1.80 -7.61
N ALA A 19 0.52 2.15 -6.83
CA ALA A 19 0.91 1.39 -5.65
C ALA A 19 -0.19 1.38 -4.57
N VAL A 20 -0.90 2.48 -4.35
CA VAL A 20 -2.06 2.51 -3.44
C VAL A 20 -3.18 1.60 -3.94
N ILE A 21 -3.47 1.62 -5.24
CA ILE A 21 -4.51 0.76 -5.83
C ILE A 21 -4.15 -0.71 -5.65
N LEU A 22 -2.90 -1.08 -5.93
CA LEU A 22 -2.41 -2.46 -5.72
C LEU A 22 -2.55 -2.87 -4.25
N ALA A 23 -2.06 -2.03 -3.33
CA ALA A 23 -2.18 -2.30 -1.90
C ALA A 23 -3.64 -2.54 -1.48
N ALA A 24 -4.59 -1.75 -2.00
CA ALA A 24 -6.01 -1.89 -1.68
C ALA A 24 -6.58 -3.26 -2.12
N VAL A 25 -6.07 -3.86 -3.20
CA VAL A 25 -6.54 -5.16 -3.72
C VAL A 25 -6.38 -6.27 -2.69
N LEU A 26 -5.33 -6.24 -1.85
CA LEU A 26 -5.09 -7.28 -0.85
C LEU A 26 -5.30 -6.82 0.58
N VAL A 27 -5.07 -5.55 0.90
CA VAL A 27 -5.32 -5.01 2.25
C VAL A 27 -6.80 -5.12 2.61
N ILE A 28 -7.70 -4.70 1.71
CA ILE A 28 -9.15 -4.72 1.98
C ILE A 28 -9.67 -6.13 2.25
N PRO A 29 -9.47 -7.14 1.37
CA PRO A 29 -9.95 -8.49 1.65
C PRO A 29 -9.26 -9.13 2.85
N THR A 30 -7.98 -8.82 3.10
CA THR A 30 -7.29 -9.28 4.32
C THR A 30 -7.97 -8.72 5.56
N LEU A 31 -8.21 -7.42 5.62
CA LEU A 31 -8.91 -6.79 6.74
C LEU A 31 -10.32 -7.34 6.90
N PHE A 32 -11.03 -7.59 5.80
CA PHE A 32 -12.35 -8.22 5.82
C PHE A 32 -12.30 -9.61 6.48
N VAL A 33 -11.37 -10.47 6.07
CA VAL A 33 -11.19 -11.81 6.67
C VAL A 33 -10.86 -11.71 8.15
N TYR A 34 -9.97 -10.79 8.54
CA TYR A 34 -9.63 -10.58 9.94
C TYR A 34 -10.84 -10.14 10.76
N VAL A 35 -11.60 -9.14 10.30
CA VAL A 35 -12.76 -8.60 11.02
C VAL A 35 -13.86 -9.66 11.13
N VAL A 36 -14.19 -10.34 10.03
CA VAL A 36 -15.23 -11.38 10.02
C VAL A 36 -14.81 -12.59 10.86
N GLY A 37 -13.52 -12.93 10.86
CA GLY A 37 -12.99 -14.01 11.68
C GLY A 37 -13.08 -13.78 13.18
N LEU A 38 -13.34 -12.54 13.64
CA LEU A 38 -13.61 -12.27 15.05
C LEU A 38 -15.01 -12.75 15.49
N VAL A 39 -15.91 -13.07 14.55
CA VAL A 39 -17.21 -13.66 14.83
C VAL A 39 -17.04 -15.16 15.11
N PRO A 40 -17.37 -15.68 16.32
CA PRO A 40 -17.10 -17.06 16.70
C PRO A 40 -17.67 -18.11 15.73
N GLU A 41 -18.88 -17.88 15.22
CA GLU A 41 -19.57 -18.75 14.27
C GLU A 41 -18.90 -18.78 12.89
N MET A 42 -18.06 -17.79 12.58
CA MET A 42 -17.36 -17.64 11.29
C MET A 42 -15.86 -17.89 11.39
N ASN A 43 -15.36 -18.47 12.50
CA ASN A 43 -13.95 -18.71 12.74
C ASN A 43 -13.25 -19.50 11.61
N ALA A 44 -13.98 -20.34 10.86
CA ALA A 44 -13.44 -21.04 9.71
C ALA A 44 -12.85 -20.11 8.62
N ILE A 45 -13.26 -18.84 8.56
CA ILE A 45 -12.73 -17.88 7.59
C ILE A 45 -11.23 -17.59 7.80
N TRP A 46 -10.69 -17.81 9.00
CA TRP A 46 -9.25 -17.63 9.29
C TRP A 46 -8.36 -18.51 8.42
N TRP A 47 -8.87 -19.64 7.91
CA TRP A 47 -8.14 -20.49 6.97
C TRP A 47 -7.75 -19.76 5.68
N MET A 48 -8.51 -18.74 5.25
CA MET A 48 -8.10 -17.89 4.12
C MET A 48 -6.84 -17.09 4.41
N GLY A 49 -6.48 -16.86 5.68
CA GLY A 49 -5.21 -16.24 6.07
C GLY A 49 -3.98 -16.98 5.54
N ILE A 50 -4.05 -18.32 5.38
CA ILE A 50 -2.95 -19.12 4.83
C ILE A 50 -2.63 -18.71 3.38
N ILE A 51 -3.65 -18.31 2.62
CA ILE A 51 -3.49 -17.88 1.22
C ILE A 51 -3.24 -16.37 1.16
N LEU A 52 -4.00 -15.59 1.94
CA LEU A 52 -3.95 -14.14 1.91
C LEU A 52 -2.64 -13.59 2.46
N LEU A 53 -2.07 -14.15 3.53
CA LEU A 53 -0.86 -13.60 4.15
C LEU A 53 0.38 -13.69 3.23
N PRO A 54 0.68 -14.82 2.55
CA PRO A 54 1.78 -14.86 1.57
C PRO A 54 1.55 -13.91 0.39
N LEU A 55 0.32 -13.78 -0.10
CA LEU A 55 -0.02 -12.85 -1.18
C LEU A 55 0.15 -11.40 -0.73
N LEU A 56 -0.33 -11.07 0.47
CA LEU A 56 -0.21 -9.75 1.09
C LEU A 56 1.26 -9.38 1.29
N PHE A 57 2.09 -10.33 1.70
CA PHE A 57 3.53 -10.12 1.82
C PHE A 57 4.17 -9.81 0.46
N ALA A 58 3.89 -10.64 -0.56
CA ALA A 58 4.44 -10.45 -1.90
C ALA A 58 4.01 -9.11 -2.52
N ASP A 59 2.73 -8.76 -2.39
CA ASP A 59 2.20 -7.47 -2.84
C ASP A 59 2.76 -6.30 -2.02
N GLY A 60 2.92 -6.46 -0.71
CA GLY A 60 3.57 -5.47 0.16
C GLY A 60 4.99 -5.14 -0.31
N VAL A 61 5.78 -6.15 -0.66
CA VAL A 61 7.12 -5.95 -1.25
C VAL A 61 7.04 -5.19 -2.58
N LEU A 62 6.11 -5.58 -3.47
CA LEU A 62 5.91 -4.90 -4.76
C LEU A 62 5.51 -3.43 -4.57
N VAL A 63 4.55 -3.16 -3.68
CA VAL A 63 4.07 -1.82 -3.34
C VAL A 63 5.21 -0.97 -2.78
N ILE A 64 6.06 -1.52 -1.90
CA ILE A 64 7.25 -0.82 -1.39
C ILE A 64 8.18 -0.43 -2.53
N VAL A 65 8.51 -1.37 -3.43
CA VAL A 65 9.41 -1.12 -4.56
C VAL A 65 8.85 -0.01 -5.46
N LEU A 66 7.57 -0.09 -5.84
CA LEU A 66 6.92 0.93 -6.68
C LEU A 66 6.89 2.30 -5.98
N SER A 67 6.62 2.32 -4.68
CA SER A 67 6.58 3.54 -3.87
C SER A 67 7.96 4.21 -3.78
N VAL A 68 9.02 3.42 -3.60
CA VAL A 68 10.40 3.93 -3.57
C VAL A 68 10.77 4.52 -4.94
N ILE A 69 10.46 3.82 -6.03
CA ILE A 69 10.72 4.32 -7.40
C ILE A 69 9.92 5.61 -7.65
N GLY A 70 8.63 5.62 -7.29
CA GLY A 70 7.77 6.81 -7.39
C GLY A 70 8.33 8.00 -6.64
N LEU A 71 8.81 7.78 -5.41
CA LEU A 71 9.45 8.80 -4.59
C LEU A 71 10.72 9.34 -5.24
N ILE A 72 11.60 8.46 -5.75
CA ILE A 72 12.84 8.86 -6.44
C ILE A 72 12.52 9.71 -7.68
N VAL A 73 11.54 9.30 -8.50
CA VAL A 73 11.12 10.03 -9.69
C VAL A 73 10.55 11.39 -9.32
N ALA A 74 9.69 11.45 -8.31
CA ALA A 74 9.08 12.68 -7.83
C ALA A 74 10.09 13.63 -7.17
N VAL A 75 11.16 13.12 -6.55
CA VAL A 75 12.29 13.93 -6.08
C VAL A 75 13.01 14.57 -7.26
N ARG A 76 13.36 13.78 -8.28
CA ARG A 76 14.09 14.25 -9.47
C ARG A 76 13.30 15.26 -10.29
N ARG A 77 11.97 15.13 -10.37
CA ARG A 77 11.09 15.99 -11.19
C ARG A 77 10.44 17.13 -10.41
N ALA A 78 10.80 17.35 -9.14
CA ALA A 78 10.12 18.27 -8.22
C ALA A 78 8.58 18.09 -8.23
N GLY A 79 8.13 16.84 -8.40
CA GLY A 79 6.73 16.44 -8.55
C GLY A 79 6.02 16.23 -7.22
N ARG A 80 4.74 15.84 -7.29
CA ARG A 80 3.98 15.39 -6.11
C ARG A 80 4.55 14.05 -5.61
N ARG A 81 4.61 13.87 -4.28
CA ARG A 81 5.16 12.68 -3.59
C ARG A 81 4.18 12.01 -2.63
N ALA A 82 3.02 12.62 -2.42
CA ALA A 82 2.11 12.25 -1.34
C ALA A 82 1.63 10.79 -1.48
N TRP A 83 1.29 10.36 -2.69
CA TRP A 83 0.77 9.01 -2.92
C TRP A 83 1.85 7.94 -2.76
N SER A 84 3.07 8.21 -3.21
CA SER A 84 4.21 7.32 -3.00
C SER A 84 4.54 7.16 -1.51
N ILE A 85 4.42 8.22 -0.70
CA ILE A 85 4.63 8.14 0.75
C ILE A 85 3.53 7.33 1.43
N VAL A 86 2.26 7.57 1.07
CA VAL A 86 1.12 6.80 1.60
C VAL A 86 1.25 5.32 1.22
N ALA A 87 1.54 5.03 -0.04
CA ALA A 87 1.74 3.66 -0.53
C ALA A 87 2.92 2.98 0.16
N LEU A 88 4.02 3.70 0.43
CA LEU A 88 5.15 3.15 1.18
C LEU A 88 4.73 2.74 2.60
N GLY A 89 3.96 3.59 3.29
CA GLY A 89 3.42 3.28 4.61
C GLY A 89 2.50 2.05 4.58
N LEU A 90 1.62 1.95 3.59
CA LEU A 90 0.76 0.79 3.39
C LEU A 90 1.57 -0.48 3.12
N GLY A 91 2.55 -0.41 2.23
CA GLY A 91 3.43 -1.54 1.91
C GLY A 91 4.20 -2.04 3.13
N ILE A 92 4.74 -1.13 3.96
CA ILE A 92 5.38 -1.51 5.23
C ILE A 92 4.38 -2.19 6.18
N LEU A 93 3.18 -1.61 6.33
CA LEU A 93 2.12 -2.18 7.16
C LEU A 93 1.73 -3.60 6.70
N MET A 94 1.69 -3.85 5.39
CA MET A 94 1.39 -5.16 4.82
C MET A 94 2.43 -6.24 5.18
N LEU A 95 3.66 -5.85 5.49
CA LEU A 95 4.69 -6.82 5.93
C LEU A 95 4.57 -7.18 7.41
N VAL A 96 3.90 -6.35 8.22
CA VAL A 96 3.81 -6.54 9.68
C VAL A 96 3.30 -7.93 10.08
N PRO A 97 2.19 -8.45 9.52
CA PRO A 97 1.69 -9.78 9.91
C PRO A 97 2.72 -10.89 9.67
N ALA A 98 3.41 -10.87 8.54
CA ALA A 98 4.42 -11.87 8.22
C ALA A 98 5.65 -11.76 9.13
N LEU A 99 6.08 -10.53 9.45
CA LEU A 99 7.20 -10.29 10.35
C LEU A 99 6.91 -10.77 11.77
N LEU A 100 5.68 -10.57 12.27
CA LEU A 100 5.26 -11.06 13.58
C LEU A 100 5.26 -12.59 13.66
N ILE A 101 4.94 -13.28 12.55
CA ILE A 101 4.99 -14.75 12.48
C ILE A 101 6.43 -15.26 12.44
N LEU A 102 7.31 -14.58 11.68
CA LEU A 102 8.71 -15.00 11.48
C LEU A 102 9.63 -14.66 12.66
N MET A 103 9.34 -13.58 13.38
CA MET A 103 10.12 -13.08 14.51
C MET A 103 9.22 -12.96 15.75
N PRO A 104 8.84 -14.09 16.37
CA PRO A 104 8.11 -14.04 17.63
C PRO A 104 9.03 -13.44 18.69
N SER A 105 8.70 -12.23 19.16
CA SER A 105 9.39 -11.50 20.22
C SER A 105 9.10 -12.07 21.60
#